data_AF-A0A0G0VVI4-F1
#
_entry.id   AF-A0A0G0VVI4-F1
#
_cell.length_a   1.000
_cell.length_b   1.000
_cell.length_c   1.000
_cell.angle_alpha   90.00
_cell.angle_beta   90.00
_cell.angle_gamma   90.00
#
_symmetry.space_group_name_H-M   'P 1'
#
loop_
_entity.id
_entity.type
_entity.pdbx_description
1 polymer ?
#
loop_
_entity_poly.entity_id
_entity_poly.type
_entity_poly.pdbx_seq_one_letter_code
_entity_poly.pdbx_strand_id
1 'polypeptide(L)' 'MKITEKITEYFKETKTELKHVIWPSRNQTFYYTLIVIILSVVIAYYLGIFDFIFSKGLEKIISI' A
#
# COMPACT_ATOMS: atom_id res chain seq x y z
N MET A 1 20.58 24.56 29.75
CA MET A 1 20.49 23.55 28.68
C MET A 1 19.38 23.98 27.74
N LYS A 2 19.71 24.41 26.53
CA LYS A 2 18.77 25.07 25.62
C LYS A 2 17.90 24.01 24.93
N ILE A 3 16.62 24.30 24.68
CA ILE A 3 15.67 23.38 24.01
C ILE A 3 16.23 22.84 22.68
N THR A 4 17.05 23.64 22.00
CA THR A 4 17.79 23.28 20.79
C THR A 4 18.72 22.06 20.95
N GLU A 5 19.32 21.87 22.13
CA GLU A 5 20.20 20.72 22.41
C GLU A 5 19.39 19.42 22.52
N LYS A 6 18.24 19.45 23.21
CA LYS A 6 17.33 18.29 23.35
C LYS A 6 16.78 17.80 22.02
N ILE A 7 16.41 18.71 21.11
CA ILE A 7 15.88 18.34 19.79
C ILE A 7 16.98 17.66 18.96
N THR A 8 18.19 18.21 18.99
CA THR A 8 19.34 17.65 18.26
C THR A 8 19.70 16.25 18.76
N GLU A 9 19.63 16.04 20.07
CA GLU A 9 19.84 14.75 20.72
C GLU A 9 18.76 13.74 20.35
N TYR A 10 17.49 14.14 20.34
CA TYR A 10 16.36 13.31 19.92
C TYR A 10 16.51 12.81 18.47
N PHE A 11 16.85 13.69 17.52
CA PHE A 11 17.10 13.28 16.13
C PHE A 11 18.29 12.32 15.99
N LYS A 12 19.31 12.47 16.83
CA LYS A 12 20.48 11.58 16.86
C LYS A 12 20.13 10.19 17.39
N GLU A 13 19.30 10.13 18.43
CA GLU A 13 18.75 8.88 18.97
C GLU A 13 17.83 8.19 17.96
N THR A 14 16.86 8.89 17.38
CA THR A 14 15.98 8.34 16.34
C THR A 14 16.76 7.80 15.14
N LYS A 15 17.80 8.52 14.68
CA LYS A 15 18.66 8.03 13.59
C LYS A 15 19.42 6.75 13.96
N THR A 16 19.75 6.58 15.24
CA THR A 16 20.44 5.38 15.74
C THR A 16 19.48 4.19 15.82
N GLU A 17 18.23 4.42 16.23
CA GLU A 17 17.18 3.40 16.21
C GLU A 17 16.79 2.99 14.79
N LEU A 18 16.68 3.95 13.87
CA LEU A 18 16.37 3.67 12.45
C LEU A 18 17.41 2.80 11.75
N LYS A 19 18.66 2.75 12.25
CA LYS A 19 19.70 1.83 11.72
C LYS A 19 19.46 0.38 12.13
N HIS A 20 18.71 0.13 13.19
CA HIS A 20 18.33 -1.22 13.62
C HIS A 20 17.12 -1.74 12.84
N VAL A 21 16.45 -0.88 12.06
CA VAL A 21 15.37 -1.29 11.16
C VAL A 21 15.98 -2.06 9.99
N ILE A 22 15.57 -3.31 9.85
CA ILE A 22 15.96 -4.17 8.75
C ILE A 22 15.23 -3.70 7.51
N TRP A 23 15.87 -2.87 6.70
CA TRP A 23 15.32 -2.46 5.41
C TRP A 23 15.39 -3.63 4.43
N PRO A 24 14.31 -3.88 3.67
CA PRO A 24 14.31 -4.92 2.65
C PRO A 24 15.38 -4.63 1.60
N SER A 25 16.01 -5.69 1.09
CA SER A 25 16.92 -5.57 -0.05
C SER A 25 16.18 -5.04 -1.29
N ARG A 26 16.91 -4.38 -2.19
CA ARG A 26 16.33 -3.81 -3.43
C ARG A 26 15.49 -4.82 -4.21
N ASN A 27 15.93 -6.08 -4.23
CA ASN A 27 15.23 -7.16 -4.90
C ASN A 27 13.92 -7.52 -4.19
N GLN A 28 13.93 -7.62 -2.85
CA GLN A 28 12.72 -7.90 -2.06
C GLN A 28 11.67 -6.80 -2.25
N THR A 29 12.07 -5.53 -2.23
CA THR A 29 11.17 -4.41 -2.48
C THR A 29 10.51 -4.52 -3.86
N PHE A 30 11.29 -4.85 -4.89
CA PHE A 30 10.77 -5.03 -6.25
C PHE A 30 9.74 -6.17 -6.33
N TYR A 31 10.03 -7.32 -5.72
CA TYR A 31 9.09 -8.44 -5.68
C TYR A 31 7.80 -8.08 -4.93
N TYR A 32 7.89 -7.41 -3.79
CA TYR A 32 6.70 -6.98 -3.06
C TYR A 32 5.86 -5.99 -3.87
N THR A 33 6.48 -5.00 -4.52
CA THR A 33 5.76 -4.08 -5.40
C THR A 33 5.10 -4.82 -6.57
N LEU A 34 5.79 -5.77 -7.19
CA LEU A 34 5.24 -6.56 -8.29
C LEU A 34 4.02 -7.40 -7.84
N ILE A 35 4.12 -8.05 -6.68
CA ILE A 35 3.01 -8.82 -6.09
C ILE A 35 1.79 -7.92 -5.86
N VAL A 36 2.00 -6.73 -5.29
CA VAL A 36 0.91 -5.77 -5.05
C VAL A 36 0.25 -5.34 -6.37
N ILE A 37 1.04 -5.03 -7.40
CA ILE A 37 0.51 -4.64 -8.71
C ILE A 37 -0.37 -5.77 -9.28
N ILE A 38 0.12 -7.00 -9.27
CA ILE A 38 -0.61 -8.15 -9.80
C ILE A 38 -1.92 -8.35 -9.01
N LEU A 39 -1.84 -8.31 -7.68
CA LEU A 39 -3.01 -8.49 -6.81
C LEU A 39 -4.06 -7.38 -7.05
N SER A 40 -3.63 -6.12 -7.17
CA SER A 40 -4.52 -5.00 -7.46
C SER A 40 -5.22 -5.16 -8.80
N VAL A 41 -4.52 -5.62 -9.85
CA VAL A 41 -5.12 -5.88 -11.17
C VAL A 41 -6.14 -7.01 -11.09
N VAL A 42 -5.84 -8.10 -10.37
CA VAL A 42 -6.75 -9.22 -10.18
C VAL A 42 -8.03 -8.77 -9.47
N ILE A 43 -7.91 -8.01 -8.39
CA ILE A 43 -9.06 -7.49 -7.64
C ILE A 43 -9.88 -6.53 -8.51
N ALA A 44 -9.23 -5.61 -9.23
CA ALA A 44 -9.91 -4.68 -10.11
C ALA A 44 -10.70 -5.40 -11.22
N TYR A 45 -10.10 -6.43 -11.82
CA TYR A 45 -10.77 -7.26 -12.82
C TYR A 45 -11.96 -8.01 -12.23
N TYR A 46 -11.77 -8.63 -11.05
CA TYR A 46 -12.83 -9.34 -10.34
C TYR A 46 -14.02 -8.41 -10.07
N LEU A 47 -13.79 -7.27 -9.41
CA LEU A 47 -14.85 -6.29 -9.12
C LEU A 47 -15.51 -5.77 -10.40
N GLY A 48 -14.73 -5.44 -11.43
CA GLY A 48 -15.26 -4.95 -12.70
C GLY A 48 -16.18 -5.95 -13.42
N ILE A 49 -15.90 -7.25 -13.33
CA ILE A 49 -16.81 -8.29 -13.84
C ILE A 49 -18.13 -8.26 -13.07
N PHE A 50 -18.08 -8.22 -11.74
CA PHE A 50 -19.28 -8.21 -10.92
C PHE A 50 -20.12 -6.95 -11.16
N ASP A 51 -19.49 -5.78 -11.27
CA ASP A 51 -20.17 -4.53 -11.60
C ASP A 51 -20.91 -4.62 -12.94
N PHE A 52 -20.30 -5.25 -13.95
CA PHE A 52 -20.92 -5.45 -15.26
C PHE A 52 -22.10 -6.43 -15.20
N ILE A 53 -21.95 -7.55 -14.49
CA ILE A 53 -23.00 -8.56 -14.32
C ILE A 53 -24.19 -7.95 -13.57
N PHE A 54 -23.94 -7.23 -12.47
CA PHE A 54 -25.00 -6.60 -11.69
C PHE A 54 -25.66 -5.48 -12.48
N SER A 55 -24.91 -4.62 -13.16
CA SER A 55 -25.49 -3.54 -13.95
C SER A 55 -26.41 -4.06 -15.05
N LYS A 56 -25.96 -5.04 -15.84
CA LYS A 56 -26.77 -5.64 -16.92
C LYS A 56 -27.91 -6.51 -16.40
N GLY A 57 -27.68 -7.23 -15.29
CA GLY A 57 -28.70 -8.06 -14.64
C GLY A 57 -29.84 -7.20 -14.09
N LEU A 58 -29.51 -6.12 -13.39
CA LEU A 58 -30.48 -5.17 -12.85
C LEU A 58 -31.21 -4.40 -13.96
N GLU A 59 -30.50 -3.93 -15.00
CA GLU A 59 -31.12 -3.28 -16.16
C GLU A 59 -32.18 -4.19 -16.79
N LYS A 60 -31.87 -5.47 -16.96
CA LYS A 60 -32.82 -6.46 -17.50
C LYS A 60 -34.01 -6.68 -16.58
N ILE A 61 -33.83 -6.67 -15.25
CA ILE A 61 -34.92 -6.85 -14.28
C ILE A 61 -35.81 -5.61 -14.19
N ILE A 62 -35.24 -4.40 -14.25
CA ILE A 62 -35.98 -3.13 -14.15
C ILE A 62 -36.68 -2.78 -15.47
N SER A 63 -36.10 -3.18 -16.60
CA SER A 63 -36.69 -2.98 -17.93
C SER A 63 -37.80 -3.99 -18.28
N ILE A 64 -38.00 -5.02 -17.45
CA ILE A 64 -39.11 -5.99 -17.53
C ILE A 64 -40.31 -5.42 -16.76
#